data_AF-A0A8T5I911-F1
#
_entry.id   AF-A0A8T5I911-F1
#
_cell.length_a   1.000
_cell.length_b   1.000
_cell.length_c   1.000
_cell.angle_alpha   90.00
_cell.angle_beta   90.00
_cell.angle_gamma   90.00
#
_symmetry.space_group_name_H-M   'P 1'
#
loop_
_entity.id
_entity.type
_entity.pdbx_description
1 polymer ?
#
loop_
_entity_poly.entity_id
_entity_poly.type
_entity_poly.pdbx_seq_one_letter_code
_entity_poly.pdbx_strand_id
1 'polypeptide(L)'
;MEKRYVWEFTNQRKLTKKEFIDYFGRKVFRTIRKYGMLPSNKIIKLKESGDLNTMVLVEVLEKKFKVRLVASGAGANFSSENLSQIAEDVFGNVLGGKFAGPKPEDKKKRPLYFHSDKEVELYAKLVGIKGTKRKQDKKVQSLFEKFLKKNQDLEMNVVGALSQLK
;
A
#
# COMPACT_ATOMS: atom_id res chain seq x y z
N MET A 1 31.93 -0.85 11.02
CA MET A 1 30.57 -1.34 11.36
C MET A 1 30.01 -2.07 10.14
N GLU A 2 29.64 -3.34 10.28
CA GLU A 2 28.95 -4.07 9.20
C GLU A 2 27.60 -3.40 8.87
N LYS A 3 27.29 -3.31 7.57
CA LYS A 3 26.00 -2.80 7.11
C LYS A 3 24.92 -3.82 7.44
N ARG A 4 24.10 -3.54 8.45
CA ARG A 4 22.91 -4.34 8.77
C ARG A 4 21.80 -4.06 7.76
N TYR A 5 21.58 -5.01 6.85
CA TYR A 5 20.49 -4.97 5.89
C TYR A 5 19.16 -5.38 6.55
N VAL A 6 18.06 -4.77 6.10
CA VAL A 6 16.71 -5.01 6.62
C VAL A 6 15.72 -5.44 5.54
N TRP A 7 16.09 -5.27 4.26
CA TRP A 7 15.26 -5.59 3.11
C TRP A 7 16.11 -6.08 1.94
N GLU A 8 15.58 -7.01 1.16
CA GLU A 8 16.17 -7.53 -0.06
C GLU A 8 15.08 -7.63 -1.13
N PHE A 9 15.37 -7.07 -2.31
CA PHE A 9 14.51 -7.16 -3.48
C PHE A 9 14.70 -8.50 -4.20
N THR A 10 13.76 -8.87 -5.07
CA THR A 10 13.85 -10.06 -5.94
C THR A 10 15.09 -10.05 -6.86
N ASN A 11 15.59 -8.86 -7.21
CA ASN A 11 16.84 -8.67 -7.95
C ASN A 11 18.11 -8.63 -7.07
N GLN A 12 18.04 -9.16 -5.84
CA GLN A 12 19.15 -9.25 -4.86
C GLN A 12 19.69 -7.90 -4.35
N ARG A 13 19.09 -6.78 -4.74
CA ARG A 13 19.46 -5.48 -4.17
C ARG A 13 19.04 -5.44 -2.69
N LYS A 14 19.96 -5.08 -1.80
CA LYS A 14 19.73 -4.98 -0.36
C LYS A 14 19.63 -3.53 0.10
N LEU A 15 18.81 -3.26 1.11
CA LEU A 15 18.67 -1.95 1.74
C LEU A 15 18.94 -2.03 3.24
N THR A 16 19.69 -1.05 3.75
CA THR A 16 19.83 -0.76 5.18
C THR A 16 18.55 -0.08 5.71
N LYS A 17 18.45 0.08 7.05
CA LYS A 17 17.32 0.77 7.69
C LYS A 17 17.02 2.14 7.07
N LYS A 18 18.04 2.99 6.92
CA LYS A 18 17.88 4.35 6.38
C LYS A 18 17.42 4.32 4.92
N GLU A 19 18.03 3.46 4.12
CA GLU A 19 17.70 3.32 2.70
C GLU A 19 16.28 2.79 2.49
N PHE A 20 15.83 1.84 3.32
CA PHE A 20 14.47 1.31 3.25
C PHE A 20 13.42 2.37 3.61
N ILE A 21 13.60 3.11 4.70
CA ILE A 21 12.68 4.18 5.11
C ILE A 21 12.54 5.24 4.01
N ASP A 22 13.66 5.63 3.42
CA ASP A 22 13.69 6.61 2.33
C ASP A 22 13.08 6.04 1.03
N TYR A 23 13.39 4.79 0.66
CA TYR A 23 12.74 4.09 -0.45
C TYR A 23 11.21 4.05 -0.28
N PHE A 24 10.73 3.66 0.90
CA PHE A 24 9.30 3.53 1.19
C PHE A 24 8.58 4.87 0.98
N GLY A 25 9.09 5.94 1.59
CA GLY A 25 8.53 7.29 1.46
C GLY A 25 8.61 7.82 0.03
N ARG A 26 9.76 7.67 -0.65
CA ARG A 26 9.91 8.07 -2.05
C ARG A 26 8.91 7.37 -2.96
N LYS A 27 8.65 6.08 -2.73
CA LYS A 27 7.66 5.31 -3.49
C LYS A 27 6.25 5.87 -3.28
N VAL A 28 5.84 6.21 -2.06
CA VAL A 28 4.53 6.87 -1.79
C VAL A 28 4.41 8.18 -2.56
N PHE A 29 5.38 9.08 -2.45
CA PHE A 29 5.32 10.37 -3.13
C PHE A 29 5.43 10.27 -4.66
N ARG A 30 6.14 9.25 -5.16
CA ARG A 30 6.18 8.94 -6.60
C ARG A 30 4.80 8.51 -7.10
N THR A 31 4.10 7.66 -6.34
CA THR A 31 2.71 7.26 -6.65
C THR A 31 1.79 8.47 -6.70
N ILE A 32 1.78 9.30 -5.65
CA ILE A 32 0.96 10.52 -5.59
C ILE A 32 1.17 11.42 -6.80
N ARG A 33 2.44 11.63 -7.20
CA ARG A 33 2.80 12.47 -8.34
C ARG A 33 2.38 11.85 -9.67
N LYS A 34 2.67 10.56 -9.87
CA LYS A 34 2.39 9.84 -11.13
C LYS A 34 0.90 9.87 -11.48
N TYR A 35 0.02 9.78 -10.48
CA TYR A 35 -1.43 9.70 -10.67
C TYR A 35 -2.16 11.01 -10.32
N GLY A 36 -1.44 12.12 -10.15
CA GLY A 36 -2.06 13.44 -9.88
C GLY A 36 -3.00 13.43 -8.66
N MET A 37 -2.60 12.75 -7.57
CA MET A 37 -3.51 12.48 -6.44
C MET A 37 -3.75 13.70 -5.52
N LEU A 38 -2.97 14.76 -5.64
CA LEU A 38 -3.04 15.89 -4.71
C LEU A 38 -4.36 16.67 -4.87
N PRO A 39 -5.08 16.94 -3.77
CA PRO A 39 -6.28 17.77 -3.83
C PRO A 39 -5.90 19.25 -4.05
N SER A 40 -6.80 20.01 -4.69
CA SER A 40 -6.57 21.42 -5.05
C SER A 40 -6.22 22.30 -3.84
N ASN A 41 -6.85 22.03 -2.69
CA ASN A 41 -6.58 22.74 -1.43
C ASN A 41 -5.35 22.20 -0.66
N LYS A 42 -4.65 21.18 -1.21
CA LYS A 42 -3.48 20.51 -0.62
C LYS A 42 -3.70 19.92 0.79
N ILE A 43 -4.95 19.76 1.22
CA ILE A 43 -5.31 19.13 2.50
C ILE A 43 -5.70 17.69 2.24
N ILE A 44 -4.92 16.75 2.78
CA ILE A 44 -5.22 15.33 2.66
C ILE A 44 -6.18 14.93 3.79
N LYS A 45 -7.28 14.28 3.44
CA LYS A 45 -8.28 13.76 4.37
C LYS A 45 -8.24 12.23 4.36
N LEU A 46 -7.84 11.64 5.48
CA LEU A 46 -7.83 10.19 5.67
C LEU A 46 -8.91 9.79 6.67
N LYS A 47 -9.51 8.62 6.48
CA LYS A 47 -10.43 8.06 7.46
C LYS A 47 -9.65 7.77 8.75
N GLU A 48 -10.19 8.22 9.88
CA GLU A 48 -9.64 7.89 11.19
C GLU A 48 -9.75 6.39 11.45
N SER A 49 -8.62 5.75 11.74
CA SER A 49 -8.51 4.32 11.99
C SER A 49 -7.20 4.00 12.71
N GLY A 50 -7.25 3.04 13.64
CA GLY A 50 -6.05 2.45 14.27
C GLY A 50 -5.36 1.38 13.43
N ASP A 51 -5.79 1.19 12.17
CA ASP A 51 -5.17 0.27 11.23
C ASP A 51 -3.74 0.69 10.89
N LEU A 52 -2.84 -0.29 10.81
CA LEU A 52 -1.42 -0.08 10.59
C LEU A 52 -1.13 0.70 9.30
N ASN A 53 -1.87 0.43 8.22
CA ASN A 53 -1.68 1.13 6.95
C ASN A 53 -2.03 2.61 7.09
N THR A 54 -3.09 2.92 7.85
CA THR A 54 -3.52 4.30 8.10
C THR A 54 -2.46 5.05 8.90
N MET A 55 -1.97 4.45 9.99
CA MET A 55 -0.94 5.06 10.83
C MET A 55 0.37 5.30 10.08
N VAL A 56 0.81 4.32 9.27
CA VAL A 56 2.00 4.45 8.42
C VAL A 56 1.81 5.53 7.36
N LEU A 57 0.64 5.60 6.73
CA LEU A 57 0.37 6.58 5.70
C LEU A 57 0.37 8.01 6.26
N VAL A 58 -0.24 8.22 7.42
CA VAL A 58 -0.21 9.52 8.13
C VAL A 58 1.23 9.96 8.36
N GLU A 59 2.06 9.11 9.00
CA GLU A 59 3.47 9.38 9.27
C GLU A 59 4.26 9.76 8.01
N VAL A 60 4.01 9.09 6.89
CA VAL A 60 4.71 9.39 5.64
C VAL A 60 4.24 10.72 5.04
N LEU A 61 2.93 10.98 5.03
CA LEU A 61 2.35 12.16 4.39
C LEU A 61 2.64 13.45 5.16
N GLU A 62 2.64 13.41 6.49
CA GLU A 62 2.88 14.57 7.35
C GLU A 62 4.28 15.19 7.16
N LYS A 63 5.21 14.44 6.56
CA LYS A 63 6.54 14.95 6.15
C LYS A 63 6.46 16.06 5.10
N LYS A 64 5.37 16.14 4.33
CA LYS A 64 5.24 17.10 3.20
C LYS A 64 3.89 17.79 3.10
N PHE A 65 2.85 17.24 3.71
CA PHE A 65 1.48 17.71 3.55
C PHE A 65 0.76 17.76 4.89
N LYS A 66 -0.25 18.64 4.98
CA LYS A 66 -1.16 18.64 6.11
C LYS A 66 -2.17 17.52 5.96
N VAL A 67 -2.19 16.60 6.92
CA VAL A 67 -3.13 15.49 6.99
C VAL A 67 -4.22 15.83 8.02
N ARG A 68 -5.47 15.52 7.69
CA ARG A 68 -6.61 15.58 8.61
C ARG A 68 -7.25 14.21 8.67
N LEU A 69 -7.32 13.64 9.88
CA LEU A 69 -8.14 12.46 10.13
C LEU A 69 -9.60 12.91 10.21
N VAL A 70 -10.48 12.16 9.55
CA VAL A 70 -11.91 12.45 9.51
C VAL A 70 -12.71 11.20 9.86
N ALA A 71 -13.84 11.38 10.53
CA ALA A 71 -14.74 10.29 10.86
C ALA A 71 -15.22 9.53 9.62
N SER A 72 -15.71 8.31 9.84
CA SER A 72 -16.32 7.50 8.77
C SER A 72 -17.49 8.25 8.13
N GLY A 73 -17.50 8.36 6.79
CA GLY A 73 -18.54 9.10 6.05
C GLY A 73 -18.25 10.60 5.83
N ALA A 74 -17.26 11.19 6.51
CA ALA A 74 -16.93 12.62 6.41
C ALA A 74 -16.09 13.02 5.17
N GLY A 75 -16.19 12.24 4.09
CA GLY A 75 -15.56 12.58 2.80
C GLY A 75 -14.02 12.51 2.78
N ALA A 76 -13.44 11.36 3.18
CA ALA A 76 -12.02 11.10 2.97
C ALA A 76 -11.67 11.07 1.47
N ASN A 77 -10.61 11.77 1.08
CA ASN A 77 -10.14 11.81 -0.32
C ASN A 77 -9.05 10.79 -0.60
N PHE A 78 -8.37 10.30 0.45
CA PHE A 78 -7.35 9.27 0.36
C PHE A 78 -7.82 7.98 1.05
N SER A 79 -7.29 6.86 0.58
CA SER A 79 -7.46 5.52 1.16
C SER A 79 -6.10 4.97 1.57
N SER A 80 -6.08 4.21 2.67
CA SER A 80 -4.92 3.48 3.18
C SER A 80 -4.80 2.06 2.63
N GLU A 81 -5.64 1.68 1.67
CA GLU A 81 -5.54 0.39 0.96
C GLU A 81 -4.17 0.25 0.29
N ASN A 82 -3.52 -0.89 0.54
CA ASN A 82 -2.18 -1.21 0.09
C ASN A 82 -2.19 -2.29 -1.02
N LEU A 83 -1.03 -2.59 -1.61
CA LEU A 83 -0.91 -3.55 -2.71
C LEU A 83 -1.52 -4.91 -2.38
N SER A 84 -1.21 -5.45 -1.20
CA SER A 84 -1.66 -6.79 -0.79
C SER A 84 -3.19 -6.86 -0.66
N GLN A 85 -3.81 -5.82 -0.10
CA GLN A 85 -5.27 -5.73 -0.03
C GLN A 85 -5.89 -5.60 -1.43
N ILE A 86 -5.34 -4.72 -2.28
CA ILE A 86 -5.85 -4.52 -3.64
C ILE A 86 -5.73 -5.80 -4.46
N ALA A 87 -4.60 -6.50 -4.37
CA ALA A 87 -4.39 -7.75 -5.08
C ALA A 87 -5.37 -8.84 -4.63
N GLU A 88 -5.65 -8.91 -3.33
CA GLU A 88 -6.65 -9.81 -2.76
C GLU A 88 -8.07 -9.49 -3.26
N ASP A 89 -8.46 -8.21 -3.26
CA ASP A 89 -9.76 -7.75 -3.77
C ASP A 89 -9.93 -8.07 -5.26
N VAL A 90 -8.90 -7.79 -6.07
CA VAL A 90 -8.88 -8.10 -7.51
C VAL A 90 -8.98 -9.60 -7.74
N PHE A 91 -8.20 -10.39 -7.01
CA PHE A 91 -8.22 -11.85 -7.14
C PHE A 91 -9.58 -12.42 -6.75
N GLY A 92 -10.19 -11.93 -5.66
CA GLY A 92 -11.53 -12.30 -5.26
C GLY A 92 -12.59 -11.96 -6.31
N ASN A 93 -12.50 -10.78 -6.94
CA ASN A 93 -13.38 -10.40 -8.04
C ASN A 93 -13.23 -11.33 -9.25
N VAL A 94 -11.99 -11.68 -9.62
CA VAL A 94 -11.70 -12.61 -10.73
C VAL A 94 -12.29 -13.99 -10.47
N LEU A 95 -12.16 -14.52 -9.24
CA LEU A 95 -12.79 -15.79 -8.85
C LEU A 95 -14.33 -15.73 -8.95
N GLY A 96 -14.92 -14.55 -8.75
CA GLY A 96 -16.35 -14.30 -8.93
C GLY A 96 -16.76 -13.96 -10.37
N GLY A 97 -15.87 -14.11 -11.36
CA GLY A 97 -16.13 -13.80 -12.77
C GLY A 97 -16.16 -12.31 -13.11
N LYS A 98 -15.71 -11.43 -12.21
CA LYS A 98 -15.67 -9.98 -12.40
C LYS A 98 -14.22 -9.51 -12.57
N PHE A 99 -13.87 -9.05 -13.76
CA PHE A 99 -12.54 -8.53 -14.07
C PHE A 99 -12.46 -7.02 -13.76
N ALA A 100 -12.59 -6.67 -12.48
CA ALA A 100 -12.56 -5.29 -12.01
C ALA A 100 -11.86 -5.19 -10.66
N GLY A 101 -11.39 -3.99 -10.32
CA GLY A 101 -10.84 -3.74 -9.00
C GLY A 101 -10.39 -2.30 -8.78
N PRO A 102 -9.91 -2.01 -7.57
CA PRO A 102 -9.49 -0.66 -7.20
C PRO A 102 -8.34 -0.17 -8.07
N LYS A 103 -8.44 1.06 -8.60
CA LYS A 103 -7.36 1.75 -9.31
C LYS A 103 -6.70 2.82 -8.41
N PRO A 104 -5.45 3.23 -8.69
CA PRO A 104 -4.76 4.25 -7.90
C PRO A 104 -5.52 5.58 -7.86
N GLU A 105 -6.13 5.94 -9.00
CA GLU A 105 -6.77 7.23 -9.27
C GLU A 105 -8.28 7.28 -9.08
N ASP A 106 -8.91 6.24 -8.52
CA ASP A 106 -10.35 6.27 -8.21
C ASP A 106 -10.74 7.45 -7.29
N LYS A 107 -12.04 7.63 -7.03
CA LYS A 107 -12.57 8.69 -6.16
C LYS A 107 -11.80 8.85 -4.85
N LYS A 108 -11.39 7.72 -4.24
CA LYS A 108 -10.43 7.72 -3.13
C LYS A 108 -9.05 7.36 -3.67
N LYS A 109 -8.12 8.31 -3.57
CA LYS A 109 -6.74 8.13 -4.04
C LYS A 109 -6.00 7.16 -3.13
N ARG A 110 -5.15 6.29 -3.69
CA ARG A 110 -4.46 5.22 -2.94
C ARG A 110 -2.94 5.40 -3.00
N PRO A 111 -2.30 6.10 -2.05
CA PRO A 111 -0.86 6.31 -2.10
C PRO A 111 -0.03 5.05 -1.84
N LEU A 112 -0.57 4.09 -1.08
CA LEU A 112 0.06 2.81 -0.75
C LEU A 112 -0.19 1.72 -1.81
N TYR A 113 -0.73 2.09 -2.98
CA TYR A 113 -1.18 1.15 -4.02
C TYR A 113 -0.12 0.12 -4.47
N PHE A 114 1.17 0.46 -4.34
CA PHE A 114 2.28 -0.40 -4.72
C PHE A 114 3.07 -0.93 -3.52
N HIS A 115 2.58 -0.78 -2.30
CA HIS A 115 3.26 -1.21 -1.08
C HIS A 115 2.60 -2.46 -0.52
N SER A 116 3.35 -3.55 -0.41
CA SER A 116 2.86 -4.80 0.19
C SER A 116 2.68 -4.69 1.71
N ASP A 117 1.92 -5.61 2.30
CA ASP A 117 1.81 -5.75 3.76
C ASP A 117 3.22 -5.85 4.40
N LYS A 118 4.12 -6.63 3.79
CA LYS A 118 5.50 -6.80 4.27
C LYS A 118 6.27 -5.48 4.30
N GLU A 119 6.13 -4.65 3.26
CA GLU A 119 6.77 -3.32 3.22
C GLU A 119 6.20 -2.41 4.31
N VAL A 120 4.87 -2.39 4.49
CA VAL A 120 4.21 -1.55 5.51
C VAL A 120 4.61 -1.98 6.91
N GLU A 121 4.59 -3.28 7.20
CA GLU A 121 4.97 -3.84 8.50
C GLU A 121 6.43 -3.56 8.84
N LEU A 122 7.34 -3.71 7.87
CA LEU A 122 8.75 -3.41 8.09
C LEU A 122 8.95 -1.91 8.36
N TYR A 123 8.29 -1.04 7.59
CA TYR A 123 8.36 0.40 7.82
C TYR A 123 7.89 0.76 9.24
N ALA A 124 6.71 0.27 9.63
CA ALA A 124 6.16 0.49 10.95
C ALA A 124 7.12 0.03 12.06
N LYS A 125 7.69 -1.18 11.93
CA LYS A 125 8.67 -1.72 12.88
C LYS A 125 9.92 -0.86 13.00
N LEU A 126 10.45 -0.36 11.89
CA LEU A 126 11.69 0.42 11.87
C LEU A 126 11.51 1.84 12.43
N VAL A 127 10.31 2.40 12.29
CA VAL A 127 9.94 3.74 12.77
C VAL A 127 9.31 3.72 14.18
N GLY A 128 8.83 2.56 14.63
CA GLY A 128 8.21 2.40 15.97
C GLY A 128 6.70 2.68 15.99
N ILE A 129 6.03 2.54 14.85
CA ILE A 129 4.58 2.77 14.72
C ILE A 129 3.83 1.51 15.15
N LYS A 130 2.78 1.68 15.95
CA LYS A 130 1.87 0.61 16.37
C LYS A 130 0.52 0.79 15.68
N GLY A 131 -0.12 -0.32 15.32
CA GLY A 131 -1.43 -0.35 14.70
C GLY A 131 -1.93 -1.78 14.53
N THR A 132 -3.22 -1.96 14.28
CA THR A 132 -3.78 -3.28 14.01
C THR A 132 -3.50 -3.68 12.58
N LYS A 133 -3.00 -4.90 12.36
CA LYS A 133 -2.87 -5.45 11.01
C LYS A 133 -4.26 -5.63 10.39
N ARG A 134 -4.35 -5.46 9.07
CA ARG A 134 -5.59 -5.69 8.34
C ARG A 134 -6.07 -7.14 8.51
N LYS A 135 -7.39 -7.33 8.49
CA LYS A 135 -7.98 -8.67 8.39
C LYS A 135 -7.89 -9.14 6.94
N GLN A 136 -7.40 -10.35 6.74
CA GLN A 136 -7.31 -10.98 5.43
C GLN A 136 -8.46 -11.98 5.24
N ASP A 137 -8.95 -12.15 4.03
CA ASP A 137 -9.84 -13.23 3.63
C ASP A 137 -9.03 -14.53 3.52
N LYS A 138 -9.25 -15.43 4.49
CA LYS A 138 -8.53 -16.70 4.58
C LYS A 138 -8.70 -17.57 3.33
N LYS A 139 -9.87 -17.54 2.66
CA LYS A 139 -10.10 -18.35 1.45
C LYS A 139 -9.24 -17.84 0.32
N VAL A 140 -9.28 -16.52 0.08
CA VAL A 140 -8.49 -15.89 -0.98
C VAL A 140 -7.00 -16.03 -0.68
N GLN A 141 -6.55 -15.71 0.53
CA GLN A 141 -5.16 -15.84 0.93
C GLN A 141 -4.62 -17.27 0.77
N SER A 142 -5.39 -18.30 1.16
CA SER A 142 -4.91 -19.69 1.03
C SER A 142 -4.60 -20.10 -0.41
N LEU A 143 -5.35 -19.55 -1.38
CA LEU A 143 -5.09 -19.75 -2.80
C LEU A 143 -3.96 -18.85 -3.27
N PHE A 144 -4.00 -17.59 -2.87
CA PHE A 144 -3.01 -16.57 -3.23
C PHE A 144 -1.59 -16.99 -2.80
N GLU A 145 -1.44 -17.54 -1.59
CA GLU A 145 -0.19 -18.07 -1.06
C GLU A 145 0.38 -19.23 -1.89
N LYS A 146 -0.48 -20.10 -2.45
CA LYS A 146 -0.04 -21.19 -3.34
C LYS A 146 0.61 -20.64 -4.61
N PHE A 147 0.08 -19.55 -5.15
CA PHE A 147 0.64 -18.88 -6.32
C PHE A 147 1.88 -18.03 -5.97
N LEU A 148 1.87 -17.34 -4.83
CA LEU A 148 3.01 -16.54 -4.34
C LEU A 148 4.29 -17.36 -4.20
N LYS A 149 4.19 -18.63 -3.76
CA LYS A 149 5.35 -19.53 -3.67
C LYS A 149 6.05 -19.75 -5.02
N LYS A 150 5.32 -19.66 -6.12
CA LYS A 150 5.85 -19.84 -7.49
C LYS A 150 6.17 -18.52 -8.18
N ASN A 151 5.53 -17.43 -7.76
CA ASN A 151 5.68 -16.11 -8.35
C ASN A 151 5.75 -15.05 -7.24
N GLN A 152 6.97 -14.61 -6.91
CA GLN A 152 7.20 -13.64 -5.84
C GLN A 152 6.60 -12.25 -6.14
N ASP A 153 6.35 -11.95 -7.42
CA ASP A 153 5.78 -10.68 -7.89
C ASP A 153 4.27 -10.79 -8.18
N LEU A 154 3.59 -11.84 -7.68
CA LEU A 154 2.17 -12.10 -7.98
C LEU A 154 1.26 -10.90 -7.72
N GLU A 155 1.40 -10.22 -6.58
CA GLU A 155 0.57 -9.05 -6.25
C GLU A 155 0.71 -7.94 -7.29
N MET A 156 1.95 -7.65 -7.68
CA MET A 156 2.25 -6.67 -8.73
C MET A 156 1.72 -7.11 -10.09
N ASN A 157 1.80 -8.41 -10.40
CA ASN A 157 1.31 -8.97 -11.66
C ASN A 157 -0.23 -8.91 -11.76
N VAL A 158 -0.94 -9.22 -10.67
CA VAL A 158 -2.41 -9.14 -10.59
C VAL A 158 -2.88 -7.71 -10.82
N VAL A 159 -2.26 -6.75 -10.12
CA VAL A 159 -2.57 -5.33 -10.26
C VAL A 159 -2.15 -4.79 -11.64
N GLY A 160 -1.01 -5.25 -12.16
CA GLY A 160 -0.54 -4.92 -13.50
C GLY A 160 -1.50 -5.40 -14.59
N ALA A 161 -2.01 -6.62 -14.49
CA ALA A 161 -2.99 -7.17 -15.41
C ALA A 161 -4.30 -6.35 -15.41
N LEU A 162 -4.77 -5.93 -14.23
CA LEU A 162 -5.95 -5.03 -14.13
C LEU A 162 -5.76 -3.73 -14.93
N SER A 163 -4.54 -3.18 -14.95
CA SER A 163 -4.26 -1.94 -15.70
C SER A 163 -4.30 -2.10 -17.22
N GLN A 164 -4.26 -3.33 -17.73
CA GLN A 164 -4.32 -3.65 -19.17
C GLN A 164 -5.76 -3.85 -19.68
N LEU A 165 -6.70 -4.07 -18.77
CA LEU A 165 -8.13 -4.13 -19.07
C LEU A 165 -8.63 -2.71 -19.30
N LYS A 166 -8.76 -2.32 -20.58
CA LYS A 166 -9.33 -1.06 -21.03
C LYS A 166 -10.85 -1.07 -20.89
#